data_AF-C3ZKL3-F1
#
_entry.id   AF-C3ZKL3-F1
#
_cell.length_a   1.000
_cell.length_b   1.000
_cell.length_c   1.000
_cell.angle_alpha   90.00
_cell.angle_beta   90.00
_cell.angle_gamma   90.00
#
_symmetry.space_group_name_H-M   'P 1'
#
loop_
_entity.id
_entity.type
_entity.pdbx_description
1 polymer ?
#
loop_
_entity_poly.entity_id
_entity_poly.type
_entity_poly.pdbx_seq_one_letter_code
_entity_poly.pdbx_strand_id
1 'polypeptide(L)'
;MGEMASGGRIDRWVCPNDRQLALRAKLNAGWSFHTDKLTSFQKQPPLSKEEQDAIRKVMEKADFMEQMEQERVGCLVDRLDNMKKAAKGNGTTQCVLCGDAFRMLGSSPLTCCDCKKHVCSKCGVELTTKFGSQSYLCKICSESREMWKRSGAWFFKGLPKYVLP
;
A
#
# COMPACT_ATOMS: atom_id res chain seq x y z
N MET A 1 65.95 2.75 -9.95
CA MET A 1 65.91 2.49 -8.50
C MET A 1 65.06 3.57 -7.85
N GLY A 2 64.00 3.20 -7.14
CA GLY A 2 63.11 4.10 -6.42
C GLY A 2 62.22 3.25 -5.51
N GLU A 3 62.27 3.53 -4.20
CA GLU A 3 62.04 2.63 -3.08
C GLU A 3 60.63 2.04 -2.91
N MET A 4 60.60 0.80 -2.41
CA MET A 4 59.45 0.15 -1.80
C MET A 4 59.21 0.77 -0.42
N ALA A 5 58.28 1.72 -0.32
CA ALA A 5 57.80 2.21 0.97
C ALA A 5 56.61 1.35 1.45
N SER A 6 56.92 0.34 2.27
CA SER A 6 55.94 -0.35 3.10
C SER A 6 55.51 0.59 4.22
N GLY A 7 54.29 1.10 4.15
CA GLY A 7 53.75 2.04 5.14
C GLY A 7 52.24 1.88 5.25
N GLY A 8 51.78 1.30 6.35
CA GLY A 8 50.36 1.14 6.68
C GLY A 8 49.66 2.50 6.75
N ARG A 9 48.85 2.80 5.73
CA ARG A 9 47.90 3.91 5.75
C ARG A 9 46.51 3.32 5.64
N ILE A 10 45.62 3.75 6.53
CA ILE A 10 44.18 3.52 6.40
C ILE A 10 43.77 4.12 5.05
N ASP A 11 43.42 3.26 4.09
CA ASP A 11 43.00 3.63 2.74
C ASP A 11 41.72 4.48 2.82
N ARG A 12 41.90 5.81 2.83
CA ARG A 12 40.77 6.76 2.77
C ARG A 12 40.15 6.65 1.39
N TRP A 13 38.95 6.11 1.32
CA TRP A 13 38.21 5.96 0.07
C TRP A 13 37.95 7.32 -0.57
N VAL A 14 38.31 7.44 -1.85
CA VAL A 14 38.07 8.62 -2.69
C VAL A 14 37.34 8.13 -3.95
N CYS A 15 36.25 8.81 -4.32
CA CYS A 15 35.50 8.51 -5.53
C CYS A 15 36.42 8.54 -6.77
N PRO A 16 36.51 7.46 -7.56
CA PRO A 16 37.30 7.46 -8.78
C PRO A 16 36.70 8.38 -9.85
N ASN A 17 37.53 8.90 -10.75
CA ASN A 17 37.05 9.75 -11.85
C ASN A 17 36.40 8.93 -12.99
N ASP A 18 35.59 9.58 -13.83
CA ASP A 18 34.82 8.91 -14.89
C ASP A 18 35.67 8.11 -15.87
N ARG A 19 36.89 8.58 -16.19
CA ARG A 19 37.84 7.85 -17.04
C ARG A 19 38.28 6.54 -16.40
N GLN A 20 38.52 6.56 -15.09
CA GLN A 20 38.86 5.37 -14.32
C GLN A 20 37.67 4.42 -14.16
N LEU A 21 36.43 4.93 -13.99
CA LEU A 21 35.24 4.08 -14.00
C LEU A 21 35.01 3.42 -15.36
N ALA A 22 35.11 4.18 -16.46
CA ALA A 22 34.93 3.67 -17.80
C ALA A 22 35.97 2.58 -18.16
N LEU A 23 37.23 2.78 -17.75
CA LEU A 23 38.28 1.77 -17.91
C LEU A 23 37.99 0.51 -17.07
N ARG A 24 37.56 0.66 -15.81
CA ARG A 24 37.22 -0.48 -14.95
C ARG A 24 36.02 -1.28 -15.47
N ALA A 25 35.02 -0.61 -16.03
CA ALA A 25 33.89 -1.26 -16.71
C ALA A 25 34.36 -2.06 -17.92
N LYS A 26 35.26 -1.50 -18.75
CA LYS A 26 35.86 -2.22 -19.89
C LYS A 26 36.72 -3.42 -19.47
N LEU A 27 37.37 -3.34 -18.32
CA LEU A 27 38.25 -4.39 -17.79
C LEU A 27 37.53 -5.39 -16.87
N ASN A 28 36.21 -5.25 -16.64
CA ASN A 28 35.43 -6.05 -15.68
C ASN A 28 36.02 -6.07 -14.25
N ALA A 29 36.75 -5.02 -13.84
CA ALA A 29 37.43 -4.95 -12.54
C ALA A 29 36.53 -4.44 -11.39
N GLY A 30 35.22 -4.28 -11.64
CA GLY A 30 34.23 -3.80 -10.67
C GLY A 30 34.30 -2.30 -10.35
N TRP A 31 33.47 -1.87 -9.40
CA TRP A 31 33.23 -0.44 -9.09
C TRP A 31 34.09 0.12 -7.93
N SER A 32 34.89 -0.71 -7.24
CA SER A 32 35.70 -0.27 -6.10
C SER A 32 37.19 -0.64 -6.27
N PHE A 33 38.08 -0.06 -5.46
CA PHE A 33 39.49 -0.48 -5.46
C PHE A 33 39.67 -1.89 -4.86
N HIS A 34 38.71 -2.33 -4.04
CA HIS A 34 38.70 -3.65 -3.44
C HIS A 34 37.98 -4.71 -4.30
N THR A 35 37.34 -4.33 -5.41
CA THR A 35 36.69 -5.33 -6.28
C THR A 35 37.70 -6.28 -6.91
N ASP A 36 38.96 -5.89 -7.15
CA ASP A 36 40.00 -6.80 -7.66
C ASP A 36 40.44 -7.87 -6.65
N LYS A 37 40.30 -7.62 -5.34
CA LYS A 37 40.47 -8.67 -4.31
C LYS A 37 39.18 -9.48 -4.09
N LEU A 38 38.05 -8.97 -4.59
CA LEU A 38 36.73 -9.59 -4.57
C LEU A 38 36.37 -10.30 -5.88
N THR A 39 37.14 -10.19 -6.96
CA THR A 39 36.94 -11.03 -8.16
C THR A 39 37.28 -12.49 -7.88
N SER A 40 38.04 -12.76 -6.81
CA SER A 40 38.21 -14.09 -6.22
C SER A 40 37.09 -14.48 -5.25
N PHE A 41 36.14 -13.59 -4.91
CA PHE A 41 34.87 -14.06 -4.35
C PHE A 41 34.14 -14.75 -5.51
N GLN A 42 34.26 -16.06 -5.48
CA GLN A 42 33.48 -17.03 -6.24
C GLN A 42 32.13 -16.40 -6.61
N LYS A 43 31.86 -16.26 -7.92
CA LYS A 43 30.47 -16.14 -8.38
C LYS A 43 29.72 -17.20 -7.59
N GLN A 44 28.78 -16.76 -6.74
CA GLN A 44 27.99 -17.69 -5.92
C GLN A 44 27.52 -18.79 -6.86
N PRO A 45 27.77 -20.08 -6.55
CA PRO A 45 27.34 -21.14 -7.42
C PRO A 45 25.84 -20.96 -7.70
N PRO A 46 25.37 -21.27 -8.92
CA PRO A 46 23.95 -21.21 -9.21
C PRO A 46 23.19 -22.01 -8.15
N LEU A 47 22.05 -21.48 -7.70
CA LEU A 47 21.24 -22.10 -6.65
C LEU A 47 21.07 -23.60 -6.92
N SER A 48 21.31 -24.41 -5.91
CA SER A 48 21.11 -25.85 -6.01
C SER A 48 19.65 -26.15 -6.35
N LYS A 49 19.38 -27.34 -6.89
CA LYS A 49 18.01 -27.72 -7.23
C LYS A 49 17.10 -27.67 -5.99
N GLU A 50 17.64 -28.08 -4.84
CA GLU A 50 16.99 -28.07 -3.54
C GLU A 50 16.68 -26.65 -3.06
N GLU A 51 17.61 -25.71 -3.22
CA GLU A 51 17.39 -24.29 -2.89
C GLU A 51 16.32 -23.66 -3.79
N GLN A 52 16.36 -23.97 -5.09
CA GLN A 52 15.34 -23.53 -6.03
C GLN A 52 13.96 -24.10 -5.69
N ASP A 53 13.89 -25.37 -5.28
CA ASP A 53 12.65 -26.01 -4.82
C ASP A 53 12.12 -25.36 -3.54
N ALA A 54 13.00 -24.96 -2.62
CA ALA A 54 12.60 -24.24 -1.41
C ALA A 54 11.99 -22.87 -1.74
N ILE A 55 12.60 -22.13 -2.67
CA ILE A 55 12.07 -20.83 -3.15
C ILE A 55 10.71 -21.00 -3.82
N ARG A 56 10.57 -21.99 -4.72
CA ARG A 56 9.29 -22.30 -5.38
C ARG A 56 8.16 -22.54 -4.37
N LYS A 57 8.42 -23.33 -3.33
CA LYS A 57 7.43 -23.60 -2.27
C LYS A 57 7.02 -22.35 -1.50
N VAL A 58 7.92 -21.37 -1.34
CA VAL A 58 7.58 -20.08 -0.71
C VAL A 58 6.71 -19.24 -1.63
N MET A 59 7.03 -19.20 -2.93
CA MET A 59 6.21 -18.50 -3.93
C MET A 59 4.80 -19.08 -4.00
N GLU A 60 4.66 -20.41 -4.08
CA GLU A 60 3.35 -21.07 -4.11
C GLU A 60 2.50 -20.73 -2.87
N LYS A 61 3.12 -20.67 -1.69
CA LYS A 61 2.44 -20.24 -0.46
C LYS A 61 2.02 -18.78 -0.51
N ALA A 62 2.87 -17.90 -1.03
CA ALA A 62 2.56 -16.49 -1.19
C ALA A 62 1.40 -16.30 -2.18
N ASP A 63 1.42 -16.98 -3.32
CA ASP A 63 0.38 -16.93 -4.35
C ASP A 63 -0.97 -17.45 -3.81
N PHE A 64 -0.94 -18.49 -2.99
CA PHE A 64 -2.14 -18.99 -2.31
C PHE A 64 -2.71 -17.95 -1.32
N MET A 65 -1.86 -17.34 -0.49
CA MET A 65 -2.32 -16.29 0.43
C MET A 65 -2.84 -15.05 -0.32
N GLU A 66 -2.23 -14.68 -1.43
CA GLU A 66 -2.67 -13.58 -2.30
C GLU A 66 -4.06 -13.88 -2.87
N GLN A 67 -4.34 -15.09 -3.34
CA GLN A 67 -5.66 -15.48 -3.84
C GLN A 67 -6.75 -15.37 -2.76
N MET A 68 -6.48 -15.91 -1.57
CA MET A 68 -7.40 -15.79 -0.42
C MET A 68 -7.66 -14.33 -0.05
N GLU A 69 -6.64 -13.47 -0.14
CA GLU A 69 -6.78 -12.04 0.12
C GLU A 69 -7.63 -11.35 -0.95
N GLN A 70 -7.45 -11.71 -2.23
CA GLN A 70 -8.26 -11.16 -3.32
C GLN A 70 -9.75 -11.47 -3.14
N GLU A 71 -10.11 -12.70 -2.75
CA GLU A 71 -11.48 -13.09 -2.45
C GLU A 71 -12.02 -12.32 -1.23
N ARG A 72 -11.21 -12.22 -0.16
CA ARG A 72 -11.59 -11.50 1.05
C ARG A 72 -11.86 -10.02 0.79
N VAL A 73 -11.01 -9.36 0.01
CA VAL A 73 -11.22 -7.96 -0.41
C VAL A 73 -12.45 -7.86 -1.31
N GLY A 74 -12.65 -8.82 -2.20
CA GLY A 74 -13.84 -8.95 -3.03
C GLY A 74 -15.14 -8.87 -2.25
N CYS A 75 -15.26 -9.66 -1.18
CA CYS A 75 -16.41 -9.63 -0.28
C CYS A 75 -16.62 -8.26 0.39
N LEU A 76 -15.55 -7.53 0.72
CA LEU A 76 -15.66 -6.18 1.28
C LEU A 76 -16.19 -5.17 0.25
N VAL A 77 -15.70 -5.27 -0.98
CA VAL A 77 -16.13 -4.42 -2.09
C VAL A 77 -17.59 -4.69 -2.42
N ASP A 78 -17.97 -5.96 -2.55
CA ASP A 78 -19.35 -6.37 -2.84
C ASP A 78 -20.33 -5.87 -1.77
N ARG A 79 -20.02 -6.08 -0.49
CA ARG A 79 -20.84 -5.53 0.62
C ARG A 79 -21.04 -4.02 0.49
N LEU A 80 -19.97 -3.27 0.23
CA LEU A 80 -20.05 -1.82 0.09
C LEU A 80 -20.88 -1.41 -1.13
N ASP A 81 -20.74 -2.13 -2.24
CA ASP A 81 -21.50 -1.87 -3.45
C ASP A 81 -23.00 -2.17 -3.25
N ASN A 82 -23.32 -3.27 -2.55
CA ASN A 82 -24.69 -3.60 -2.15
C ASN A 82 -25.31 -2.53 -1.26
N MET A 83 -24.55 -1.95 -0.34
CA MET A 83 -25.01 -0.80 0.46
C MET A 83 -25.30 0.44 -0.41
N LYS A 84 -24.48 0.71 -1.43
CA LYS A 84 -24.70 1.82 -2.36
C LYS A 84 -25.94 1.61 -3.22
N LYS A 85 -26.13 0.40 -3.76
CA LYS A 85 -27.31 0.01 -4.54
C LYS A 85 -28.60 0.07 -3.73
N ALA A 86 -28.55 -0.28 -2.44
CA ALA A 86 -29.70 -0.25 -1.54
C ALA A 86 -30.10 1.16 -1.07
N ALA A 87 -29.29 2.18 -1.33
CA ALA A 87 -29.57 3.57 -0.94
C ALA A 87 -30.75 4.15 -1.75
N LYS A 88 -31.72 4.75 -1.06
CA LYS A 88 -33.00 5.15 -1.67
C LYS A 88 -33.18 6.65 -1.90
N GLY A 89 -32.47 7.49 -1.14
CA GLY A 89 -32.73 8.93 -1.12
C GLY A 89 -31.78 9.77 -1.94
N ASN A 90 -32.18 11.01 -2.21
CA ASN A 90 -31.39 11.96 -3.00
C ASN A 90 -30.24 12.62 -2.20
N GLY A 91 -30.32 12.65 -0.86
CA GLY A 91 -29.32 13.30 -0.02
C GLY A 91 -29.42 14.83 0.03
N THR A 92 -30.52 15.42 -0.45
CA THR A 92 -30.80 16.86 -0.37
C THR A 92 -32.06 17.13 0.45
N THR A 93 -33.23 16.74 -0.06
CA THR A 93 -34.51 16.87 0.65
C THR A 93 -34.88 15.62 1.44
N GLN A 94 -34.19 14.51 1.18
CA GLN A 94 -34.38 13.21 1.80
C GLN A 94 -33.05 12.61 2.24
N CYS A 95 -33.07 11.77 3.28
CA CYS A 95 -31.91 11.01 3.74
C CYS A 95 -31.37 10.12 2.63
N VAL A 96 -30.10 10.25 2.28
CA VAL A 96 -29.49 9.49 1.16
C VAL A 96 -29.64 7.97 1.30
N LEU A 97 -29.71 7.45 2.53
CA LEU A 97 -29.80 6.01 2.77
C LEU A 97 -31.24 5.50 2.77
N CYS A 98 -32.07 5.94 3.72
CA CYS A 98 -33.42 5.41 3.90
C CYS A 98 -34.50 6.09 3.05
N GLY A 99 -34.26 7.31 2.56
CA GLY A 99 -35.25 8.10 1.81
C GLY A 99 -36.20 8.94 2.67
N ASP A 100 -36.06 8.93 4.00
CA ASP A 100 -36.90 9.74 4.90
C ASP A 100 -36.76 11.24 4.58
N ALA A 101 -37.88 11.96 4.50
CA ALA A 101 -37.90 13.38 4.13
C ALA A 101 -37.56 14.30 5.32
N PHE A 102 -36.75 15.34 5.07
CA PHE A 102 -36.35 16.36 6.06
C PHE A 102 -37.31 17.56 6.10
N ARG A 103 -38.62 17.32 6.04
CA ARG A 103 -39.64 18.39 6.05
C ARG A 103 -39.82 18.96 7.47
N MET A 104 -40.73 19.93 7.62
CA MET A 104 -40.99 20.68 8.86
C MET A 104 -41.24 19.83 10.12
N LEU A 105 -41.78 18.60 9.99
CA LEU A 105 -41.98 17.65 11.11
C LEU A 105 -40.96 16.50 11.09
N GLY A 106 -40.01 16.52 10.17
CA GLY A 106 -38.99 15.50 9.99
C GLY A 106 -37.79 15.71 10.91
N SER A 107 -36.94 14.69 10.99
CA SER A 107 -35.64 14.82 11.67
C SER A 107 -34.78 15.90 11.02
N SER A 108 -33.97 16.61 11.82
CA SER A 108 -32.99 17.54 11.27
C SER A 108 -31.95 16.79 10.41
N PRO A 109 -31.58 17.34 9.23
CA PRO A 109 -30.57 16.71 8.39
C PRO A 109 -29.18 16.86 9.01
N LEU A 110 -28.46 15.76 9.12
CA LEU A 110 -27.02 15.75 9.41
C LEU A 110 -26.25 15.70 8.08
N THR A 111 -25.15 16.43 7.97
CA THR A 111 -24.36 16.49 6.73
C THR A 111 -23.14 15.60 6.81
N CYS A 112 -23.01 14.66 5.87
CA CYS A 112 -21.82 13.80 5.76
C CYS A 112 -20.58 14.62 5.36
N CYS A 113 -19.49 14.52 6.11
CA CYS A 113 -18.28 15.28 5.82
C CYS A 113 -17.55 14.81 4.54
N ASP A 114 -17.73 13.55 4.15
CA ASP A 114 -17.09 12.97 2.94
C ASP A 114 -17.88 13.29 1.67
N CYS A 115 -19.14 12.86 1.58
CA CYS A 115 -19.93 12.98 0.34
C CYS A 115 -20.84 14.22 0.29
N LYS A 116 -20.88 15.04 1.35
CA LYS A 116 -21.70 16.26 1.48
C LYS A 116 -23.22 16.06 1.35
N LYS A 117 -23.70 14.82 1.34
CA LYS A 117 -25.14 14.48 1.33
C LYS A 117 -25.73 14.46 2.74
N HIS A 118 -27.02 14.74 2.84
CA HIS A 118 -27.77 14.73 4.09
C HIS A 118 -28.24 13.33 4.50
N VAL A 119 -28.18 13.06 5.81
CA VAL A 119 -28.62 11.82 6.46
C VAL A 119 -29.43 12.10 7.72
N CYS A 120 -30.37 11.21 8.05
CA CYS A 120 -31.05 11.25 9.35
C CYS A 120 -30.13 10.73 10.47
N SER A 121 -30.48 11.01 11.73
CA SER A 121 -29.71 10.55 12.90
C SER A 121 -29.50 9.04 12.97
N LYS A 122 -30.44 8.23 12.44
CA LYS A 122 -30.31 6.76 12.37
C LYS A 122 -29.33 6.28 11.29
N CYS A 123 -29.09 7.10 10.28
CA CYS A 123 -28.27 6.79 9.11
C CYS A 123 -26.89 7.49 9.15
N GLY A 124 -26.71 8.42 10.08
CA GLY A 124 -25.44 9.05 10.41
C GLY A 124 -24.64 8.26 11.44
N VAL A 125 -23.32 8.44 11.38
CA VAL A 125 -22.33 7.96 12.35
C VAL A 125 -21.57 9.18 12.83
N GLU A 126 -21.53 9.39 14.14
CA GLU A 126 -20.78 10.49 14.76
C GLU A 126 -19.29 10.15 14.82
N LEU A 127 -18.45 11.10 14.41
CA LEU A 127 -17.01 11.04 14.54
C LEU A 127 -16.59 11.92 15.72
N THR A 128 -16.24 11.28 16.83
CA THR A 128 -15.63 11.98 17.95
C THR A 128 -14.17 12.28 17.63
N THR A 129 -13.87 13.55 17.32
CA THR A 129 -12.48 14.00 17.20
C THR A 129 -11.95 14.43 18.56
N LYS A 130 -10.65 14.22 18.82
CA LYS A 130 -9.98 14.61 20.08
C LYS A 130 -10.06 16.11 20.39
N PHE A 131 -10.42 16.93 19.40
CA PHE A 131 -10.51 18.39 19.49
C PHE A 131 -11.94 18.91 19.67
N GLY A 132 -12.89 18.04 20.03
CA GLY A 132 -14.27 18.46 20.37
C GLY A 132 -15.12 18.91 19.18
N SER A 133 -14.65 18.74 17.95
CA SER A 133 -15.45 19.04 16.75
C SER A 133 -16.35 17.84 16.43
N GLN A 134 -17.67 18.05 16.49
CA GLN A 134 -18.65 17.06 16.05
C GLN A 134 -18.69 17.02 14.52
N SER A 135 -18.37 15.86 13.95
CA SER A 135 -18.51 15.62 12.51
C SER A 135 -19.27 14.32 12.27
N TYR A 136 -19.96 14.22 11.14
CA TYR A 136 -20.81 13.08 10.83
C TYR A 136 -20.43 12.44 9.49
N LEU A 137 -20.60 11.13 9.42
CA LEU A 137 -20.53 10.35 8.18
C LEU A 137 -21.85 9.64 7.92
N CYS A 138 -22.22 9.46 6.66
CA CYS A 138 -23.23 8.45 6.34
C CYS A 138 -22.63 7.04 6.53
N LYS A 139 -23.47 6.05 6.81
CA LYS A 139 -23.02 4.65 6.95
C LYS A 139 -22.23 4.13 5.73
N ILE A 140 -22.56 4.58 4.51
CA ILE A 140 -21.80 4.21 3.30
C ILE A 140 -20.38 4.77 3.33
N CYS A 141 -20.19 6.05 3.69
CA CYS A 141 -18.85 6.65 3.79
C CYS A 141 -18.06 6.05 4.95
N SER A 142 -18.73 5.77 6.07
CA SER A 142 -18.13 5.04 7.19
C SER A 142 -17.62 3.66 6.76
N GLU A 143 -18.46 2.86 6.09
CA GLU A 143 -18.06 1.54 5.58
C GLU A 143 -16.97 1.66 4.51
N SER A 144 -17.01 2.70 3.67
CA SER A 144 -15.95 2.97 2.69
C SER A 144 -14.59 3.17 3.37
N ARG A 145 -14.54 3.94 4.46
CA ARG A 145 -13.31 4.13 5.26
C ARG A 145 -12.84 2.83 5.91
N GLU A 146 -13.75 2.05 6.47
CA GLU A 146 -13.41 0.75 7.05
C GLU A 146 -12.89 -0.24 6.01
N MET A 147 -13.51 -0.29 4.84
CA MET A 147 -13.06 -1.10 3.72
C MET A 147 -11.65 -0.67 3.29
N TRP A 148 -11.36 0.62 3.19
CA TRP A 148 -10.02 1.13 2.87
C TRP A 148 -8.97 0.71 3.90
N LYS A 149 -9.32 0.72 5.19
CA LYS A 149 -8.42 0.25 6.26
C LYS A 149 -8.19 -1.26 6.18
N ARG A 150 -9.27 -2.04 6.07
CA ARG A 150 -9.24 -3.51 6.10
C ARG A 150 -8.62 -4.14 4.85
N SER A 151 -8.64 -3.46 3.72
CA SER A 151 -8.01 -3.92 2.46
C SER A 151 -6.57 -3.40 2.28
N GLY A 152 -6.08 -2.53 3.17
CA GLY A 152 -4.79 -1.87 2.98
C GLY A 152 -4.77 -0.80 1.87
N ALA A 153 -5.91 -0.48 1.26
CA ALA A 153 -6.00 0.52 0.19
C ALA A 153 -5.52 1.91 0.61
N TRP A 154 -5.62 2.24 1.91
CA TRP A 154 -5.07 3.48 2.47
C TRP A 154 -3.54 3.61 2.29
N PHE A 155 -2.82 2.48 2.30
CA PHE A 155 -1.37 2.44 2.16
C PHE A 155 -0.95 2.62 0.71
N PHE A 156 -1.58 1.89 -0.21
CA PHE A 156 -1.29 1.94 -1.64
C PHE A 156 -2.00 3.08 -2.39
N LYS A 157 -2.86 3.84 -1.70
CA LYS A 157 -3.73 4.89 -2.26
C LYS A 157 -4.61 4.38 -3.41
N GLY A 158 -4.97 3.11 -3.37
CA GLY A 158 -5.75 2.42 -4.39
C GLY A 158 -6.20 1.05 -3.89
N LEU A 159 -7.29 0.53 -4.46
CA LEU A 159 -7.74 -0.81 -4.10
C LEU A 159 -6.72 -1.85 -4.59
N PRO A 160 -6.33 -2.81 -3.74
CA PRO A 160 -5.53 -3.95 -4.20
C PRO A 160 -6.34 -4.77 -5.22
N LYS A 161 -5.69 -5.75 -5.87
CA LYS A 161 -6.40 -6.69 -6.75
C LYS A 161 -7.45 -7.44 -5.93
N TYR A 162 -8.59 -7.73 -6.53
CA TYR A 162 -9.65 -8.52 -5.92
C TYR A 162 -10.49 -9.23 -6.98
N VAL A 163 -11.17 -10.28 -6.56
CA VAL A 163 -12.17 -11.01 -7.37
C VAL A 163 -13.53 -10.88 -6.68
N LEU A 164 -14.58 -10.56 -7.43
CA LEU A 164 -15.92 -10.49 -6.84
C LEU A 164 -16.46 -11.91 -6.56
N PRO A 165 -17.24 -12.07 -5.48
CA PRO A 165 -17.90 -13.34 -5.17
C PRO A 165 -18.99 -13.71 -6.17
#